data_AF-A0A8T7BMA4-F1
#
_entry.id   AF-A0A8T7BMA4-F1
#
_cell.length_a   1.000
_cell.length_b   1.000
_cell.length_c   1.000
_cell.angle_alpha   90.00
_cell.angle_beta   90.00
_cell.angle_gamma   90.00
#
_symmetry.space_group_name_H-M   'P 1'
#
loop_
_entity.id
_entity.type
_entity.pdbx_description
1 polymer ?
#
loop_
_entity_poly.entity_id
_entity_poly.type
_entity_poly.pdbx_seq_one_letter_code
_entity_poly.pdbx_strand_id
1 'polypeptide(L)'
;VFKPLEGMGGKSVFKITHDDPNINVIIETLTHEQSRFVMGQKYIPEIKDGDKRILLINGEPVEYALARIPKSGEIRGNLAAGGIGKGVELSDRDRWICRQVGPKLRGMGLFFVGLDVIGDYLTEVNVTSPTCIRELDTAYGINIGDQLMELIDQMVKKTP
;
A
#
# COMPACT_ATOMS: atom_id res chain seq x y z
N VAL A 1 11.35 -10.88 3.98
CA VAL A 1 11.52 -9.45 3.62
C VAL A 1 11.73 -8.69 4.89
N PHE A 2 12.77 -7.88 4.96
CA PHE A 2 13.06 -7.01 6.10
C PHE A 2 13.00 -5.56 5.65
N LYS A 3 12.32 -4.72 6.43
CA LYS A 3 12.17 -3.29 6.17
C LYS A 3 12.16 -2.47 7.47
N PRO A 4 12.57 -1.20 7.43
CA PRO A 4 12.36 -0.28 8.54
C PRO A 4 10.87 -0.05 8.81
N LEU A 5 10.54 0.45 10.01
CA LEU A 5 9.17 0.88 10.34
C LEU A 5 8.84 2.29 9.82
N GLU A 6 9.88 3.06 9.50
CA GLU A 6 9.78 4.43 9.03
C GLU A 6 10.20 4.53 7.57
N GLY A 7 9.56 5.42 6.82
CA GLY A 7 9.88 5.69 5.42
C GLY A 7 8.80 5.22 4.45
N MET A 8 9.04 5.43 3.16
CA MET A 8 8.12 5.12 2.07
C MET A 8 8.88 4.82 0.78
N GLY A 9 8.21 4.23 -0.21
CA GLY A 9 8.76 4.05 -1.56
C GLY A 9 9.82 2.97 -1.70
N GLY A 10 9.87 2.00 -0.78
CA GLY A 10 10.77 0.85 -0.88
C GLY A 10 12.23 1.14 -0.52
N LYS A 11 12.50 2.19 0.26
CA LYS A 11 13.83 2.44 0.83
C LYS A 11 14.19 1.35 1.84
N SER A 12 15.41 0.82 1.73
CA SER A 12 15.96 -0.20 2.64
C SER A 12 15.09 -1.46 2.79
N VAL A 13 14.47 -1.92 1.70
CA VAL A 13 13.73 -3.18 1.68
C VAL A 13 14.63 -4.29 1.16
N PHE A 14 14.83 -5.32 1.97
CA PHE A 14 15.71 -6.45 1.63
C PHE A 14 14.91 -7.76 1.55
N LYS A 15 15.08 -8.48 0.45
CA LYS A 15 14.70 -9.90 0.34
C LYS A 15 15.90 -10.74 0.75
N ILE A 16 15.77 -11.40 1.88
CA ILE A 16 16.82 -12.24 2.47
C ILE A 16 16.36 -13.70 2.40
N THR A 17 17.26 -14.58 1.97
CA THR A 17 17.10 -16.05 2.07
C THR A 17 17.89 -16.58 3.25
N HIS A 18 17.58 -17.79 3.73
CA HIS A 18 18.29 -18.39 4.86
C HIS A 18 19.81 -18.46 4.66
N ASP A 19 20.24 -18.69 3.42
CA ASP A 19 21.66 -18.85 3.08
C ASP A 19 22.32 -17.54 2.58
N ASP A 20 21.68 -16.39 2.81
CA ASP A 20 22.26 -15.10 2.43
C ASP A 20 23.45 -14.76 3.35
N PRO A 21 24.68 -14.66 2.81
CA PRO A 21 25.87 -14.42 3.62
C PRO A 21 25.85 -13.06 4.32
N ASN A 22 24.98 -12.15 3.91
CA ASN A 22 24.88 -10.79 4.44
C ASN A 22 23.77 -10.64 5.49
N ILE A 23 23.14 -11.73 5.97
CA ILE A 23 22.09 -11.64 7.00
C ILE A 23 22.48 -10.74 8.16
N ASN A 24 23.66 -10.96 8.75
CA ASN A 24 24.07 -10.24 9.96
C ASN A 24 24.21 -8.74 9.69
N VAL A 25 24.96 -8.38 8.63
CA VAL A 25 25.20 -6.96 8.30
C VAL A 25 23.92 -6.24 7.84
N ILE A 26 23.00 -6.93 7.15
CA ILE A 26 21.70 -6.35 6.80
C ILE A 26 20.89 -6.05 8.05
N ILE A 27 20.83 -6.97 9.01
CA ILE A 27 20.09 -6.78 10.26
C ILE A 27 20.73 -5.69 11.11
N GLU A 28 22.06 -5.65 11.24
CA GLU A 28 22.79 -4.58 11.92
C GLU A 28 22.51 -3.21 11.29
N THR A 29 22.54 -3.14 9.95
CA THR A 29 22.28 -1.90 9.21
C THR A 29 20.83 -1.44 9.40
N LEU A 30 19.86 -2.34 9.27
CA LEU A 30 18.44 -2.01 9.39
C LEU A 30 18.05 -1.59 10.82
N THR A 31 18.63 -2.26 11.82
CA THR A 31 18.40 -1.95 13.24
C THR A 31 19.23 -0.77 13.73
N HIS A 32 20.10 -0.21 12.88
CA HIS A 32 21.06 0.83 13.25
C HIS A 32 21.84 0.42 14.51
N GLU A 33 22.53 -0.72 14.43
CA GLU A 33 23.23 -1.35 15.55
C GLU A 33 22.32 -1.57 16.77
N GLN A 34 21.18 -2.23 16.56
CA GLN A 34 20.21 -2.60 17.61
C GLN A 34 19.47 -1.42 18.27
N SER A 35 19.66 -0.19 17.79
CA SER A 35 19.01 1.01 18.34
C SER A 35 17.58 1.24 17.82
N ARG A 36 17.14 0.49 16.80
CA ARG A 36 15.83 0.67 16.14
C ARG A 36 15.15 -0.66 15.86
N PHE A 37 13.82 -0.63 15.93
CA PHE A 37 12.98 -1.75 15.52
C PHE A 37 12.91 -1.88 13.99
N VAL A 38 12.76 -3.12 13.54
CA VAL A 38 12.61 -3.49 12.12
C VAL A 38 11.45 -4.45 11.97
N MET A 39 10.87 -4.52 10.77
CA MET A 39 9.80 -5.44 10.44
C MET A 39 10.32 -6.58 9.57
N GLY A 40 10.14 -7.82 10.05
CA GLY A 40 10.31 -9.03 9.27
C GLY A 40 8.96 -9.56 8.78
N GLN A 41 8.81 -9.78 7.48
CA GLN A 41 7.61 -10.34 6.86
C GLN A 41 7.98 -11.50 5.93
N LYS A 42 7.08 -12.47 5.79
CA LYS A 42 7.18 -13.51 4.76
C LYS A 42 7.29 -12.86 3.37
N TYR A 43 8.14 -13.40 2.51
CA TYR A 43 8.15 -13.01 1.09
C TYR A 43 6.92 -13.58 0.37
N ILE A 44 6.21 -12.73 -0.37
CA ILE A 44 4.98 -13.07 -1.10
C ILE A 44 5.33 -13.11 -2.61
N PRO A 45 5.45 -14.30 -3.24
CA PRO A 45 5.87 -14.42 -4.63
C PRO A 45 4.96 -13.70 -5.65
N GLU A 46 3.70 -13.49 -5.30
CA GLU A 46 2.68 -12.78 -6.07
C GLU A 46 3.03 -11.30 -6.28
N ILE A 47 4.10 -10.77 -5.66
CA ILE A 47 4.63 -9.44 -5.98
C ILE A 47 5.00 -9.29 -7.46
N LYS A 48 5.29 -10.39 -8.16
CA LYS A 48 5.49 -10.41 -9.62
C LYS A 48 4.24 -9.91 -10.39
N ASP A 49 3.06 -10.10 -9.83
CA ASP A 49 1.78 -9.68 -10.39
C ASP A 49 1.40 -8.25 -9.94
N GLY A 50 2.18 -7.70 -9.00
CA GLY A 50 2.13 -6.32 -8.57
C GLY A 50 1.71 -6.14 -7.11
N ASP A 51 2.15 -5.02 -6.54
CA ASP A 51 1.68 -4.51 -5.25
C ASP A 51 0.48 -3.59 -5.50
N LYS A 52 -0.73 -4.08 -5.18
CA LYS A 52 -1.99 -3.40 -5.41
C LYS A 52 -2.19 -2.28 -4.40
N ARG A 53 -2.30 -1.04 -4.90
CA ARG A 53 -2.79 0.11 -4.16
C ARG A 53 -4.32 0.15 -4.25
N ILE A 54 -5.00 -0.12 -3.14
CA ILE A 54 -6.46 0.04 -3.00
C ILE A 54 -6.71 1.34 -2.23
N LEU A 55 -7.47 2.26 -2.81
CA LEU A 55 -7.85 3.50 -2.12
C LEU A 55 -9.17 3.29 -1.38
N LEU A 56 -9.21 3.71 -0.12
CA LEU A 56 -10.42 3.79 0.68
C LEU A 56 -10.82 5.25 0.86
N ILE A 57 -12.10 5.54 0.58
CA ILE A 57 -12.75 6.80 0.93
C ILE A 57 -13.74 6.50 2.05
N ASN A 58 -13.53 7.13 3.20
CA ASN A 58 -14.28 6.92 4.42
C ASN A 58 -14.40 5.42 4.79
N GLY A 59 -13.37 4.60 4.57
CA GLY A 59 -13.41 3.16 4.85
C GLY A 59 -14.14 2.30 3.80
N GLU A 60 -14.72 2.89 2.75
CA GLU A 60 -15.23 2.15 1.59
C GLU A 60 -14.18 2.14 0.46
N PRO A 61 -13.96 1.01 -0.21
CA PRO A 61 -12.99 0.94 -1.30
C PRO A 61 -13.51 1.60 -2.59
N VAL A 62 -12.63 2.33 -3.28
CA VAL A 62 -12.80 2.65 -4.70
C VAL A 62 -12.87 1.34 -5.49
N GLU A 63 -13.66 1.30 -6.57
CA GLU A 63 -13.98 0.07 -7.31
C GLU A 63 -12.76 -0.67 -7.91
N TYR A 64 -11.66 0.04 -8.12
CA TYR A 64 -10.43 -0.45 -8.76
C TYR A 64 -9.21 -0.22 -7.87
N ALA A 65 -8.18 -1.02 -8.10
CA ALA A 65 -6.85 -0.85 -7.52
C ALA A 65 -5.81 -0.56 -8.60
N LEU A 66 -4.69 0.04 -8.21
CA LEU A 66 -3.53 0.16 -9.08
C LEU A 66 -2.50 -0.92 -8.71
N ALA A 67 -2.34 -1.94 -9.54
CA ALA A 67 -1.25 -2.90 -9.42
C ALA A 67 0.06 -2.23 -9.83
N ARG A 68 1.02 -2.15 -8.90
CA ARG A 68 2.34 -1.56 -9.14
C ARG A 68 3.35 -2.69 -9.32
N ILE A 69 3.67 -2.96 -10.59
CA ILE A 69 4.44 -4.15 -10.99
C ILE A 69 5.93 -3.79 -10.98
N PRO A 70 6.79 -4.55 -10.25
CA PRO A 70 8.24 -4.33 -10.27
C PRO A 70 8.82 -4.45 -11.67
N LYS A 71 9.89 -3.68 -11.93
CA LYS A 71 10.70 -3.88 -13.14
C LYS A 71 11.43 -5.23 -13.07
N SER A 72 11.74 -5.83 -14.22
CA SER A 72 12.55 -7.05 -14.26
C SER A 72 13.86 -6.87 -13.49
N GLY A 73 14.15 -7.79 -12.57
CA GLY A 73 15.31 -7.74 -11.67
C GLY A 73 15.14 -6.93 -10.38
N GLU A 74 14.03 -6.20 -10.21
CA GLU A 74 13.71 -5.45 -9.00
C GLU A 74 12.67 -6.17 -8.14
N ILE A 75 12.83 -6.09 -6.82
CA ILE A 75 11.87 -6.68 -5.87
C ILE A 75 10.78 -5.69 -5.45
N ARG A 76 10.91 -4.42 -5.83
CA ARG A 76 10.06 -3.30 -5.37
C ARG A 76 9.06 -2.92 -6.45
N GLY A 77 7.78 -2.93 -6.10
CA GLY A 77 6.69 -2.56 -7.02
C GLY A 77 6.45 -1.05 -7.13
N ASN A 78 6.92 -0.23 -6.18
CA ASN A 78 6.57 1.18 -6.10
C ASN A 78 6.87 1.96 -7.40
N LEU A 79 5.94 2.82 -7.83
CA LEU A 79 6.11 3.69 -8.99
C LEU A 79 7.35 4.58 -8.89
N ALA A 80 7.67 5.05 -7.67
CA ALA A 80 8.87 5.84 -7.39
C ALA A 80 10.19 5.10 -7.68
N ALA A 81 10.17 3.76 -7.69
CA ALA A 81 11.30 2.91 -8.05
C ALA A 81 11.28 2.48 -9.54
N GLY A 82 10.40 3.08 -10.36
CA GLY A 82 10.26 2.76 -11.77
C GLY A 82 9.33 1.58 -12.08
N GLY A 83 8.47 1.19 -11.12
CA GLY A 83 7.42 0.20 -11.35
C GLY A 83 6.35 0.69 -12.35
N ILE A 84 5.69 -0.25 -13.03
CA ILE A 84 4.61 0.05 -13.97
C ILE A 84 3.28 -0.02 -13.21
N GLY A 85 2.49 1.06 -13.28
CA GLY A 85 1.13 1.10 -12.74
C GLY A 85 0.13 0.56 -13.75
N LYS A 86 -0.65 -0.44 -13.37
CA LYS A 86 -1.76 -0.99 -14.16
C LYS A 86 -3.04 -1.00 -13.33
N GLY A 87 -4.10 -0.40 -13.84
CA GLY A 87 -5.43 -0.51 -13.25
C GLY A 87 -5.91 -1.96 -13.24
N VAL A 88 -6.46 -2.42 -12.12
CA VAL A 88 -7.07 -3.75 -11.96
C VAL A 88 -8.37 -3.67 -11.16
N GLU A 89 -9.29 -4.58 -11.43
CA GLU A 89 -10.49 -4.76 -10.60
C GLU A 89 -10.12 -5.34 -9.24
N LEU A 90 -10.90 -4.98 -8.21
CA LEU A 90 -10.78 -5.59 -6.89
C LEU A 90 -11.31 -7.03 -6.90
N SER A 91 -10.46 -7.96 -6.46
CA SER A 91 -10.87 -9.33 -6.19
C SER A 91 -11.80 -9.45 -4.98
N ASP A 92 -12.46 -10.59 -4.82
CA ASP A 92 -13.25 -10.88 -3.61
C ASP A 92 -12.41 -10.80 -2.33
N ARG A 93 -11.14 -11.21 -2.42
CA ARG A 93 -10.21 -11.13 -1.31
C ARG A 93 -9.86 -9.69 -0.96
N ASP A 94 -9.63 -8.84 -1.96
CA ASP A 94 -9.38 -7.41 -1.75
C ASP A 94 -10.57 -6.74 -1.06
N ARG A 95 -11.79 -7.02 -1.55
CA ARG A 95 -13.02 -6.51 -0.95
C ARG A 95 -13.20 -7.02 0.48
N TRP A 96 -12.85 -8.29 0.73
CA TRP A 96 -12.87 -8.85 2.08
C TRP A 96 -11.90 -8.11 3.01
N ILE A 97 -10.64 -7.86 2.59
CA ILE A 97 -9.65 -7.09 3.36
C ILE A 97 -10.22 -5.70 3.69
N CYS A 98 -10.76 -5.00 2.70
CA CYS A 98 -11.35 -3.68 2.88
C CYS A 98 -12.48 -3.70 3.93
N ARG A 99 -13.35 -4.71 3.91
CA ARG A 99 -14.40 -4.87 4.93
C ARG A 99 -13.86 -5.13 6.34
N GLN A 100 -12.69 -5.78 6.48
CA GLN A 100 -12.08 -6.02 7.79
C GLN A 100 -11.51 -4.74 8.41
N VAL A 101 -10.85 -3.90 7.60
CA VAL A 101 -10.12 -2.73 8.11
C VAL A 101 -10.91 -1.42 8.01
N GLY A 102 -11.79 -1.30 7.01
CA GLY A 102 -12.55 -0.09 6.69
C GLY A 102 -13.30 0.51 7.87
N PRO A 103 -14.12 -0.26 8.62
CA PRO A 103 -14.86 0.25 9.77
C PRO A 103 -13.95 0.82 10.87
N LYS A 104 -12.81 0.16 11.12
CA LYS A 104 -11.84 0.61 12.13
C LYS A 104 -11.15 1.90 11.70
N LEU A 105 -10.73 1.99 10.44
CA LEU A 105 -10.09 3.19 9.88
C LEU A 105 -11.05 4.39 9.91
N ARG A 106 -12.31 4.20 9.51
CA ARG A 106 -13.37 5.20 9.65
C ARG A 106 -13.52 5.66 11.10
N GLY A 107 -13.60 4.72 12.05
CA GLY A 107 -13.72 5.03 13.48
C GLY A 107 -12.51 5.79 14.06
N MET A 108 -11.35 5.75 13.39
CA MET A 108 -10.16 6.52 13.75
C MET A 108 -10.12 7.90 13.08
N GLY A 109 -11.13 8.28 12.29
CA GLY A 109 -11.15 9.53 11.53
C GLY A 109 -10.23 9.52 10.31
N LEU A 110 -9.85 8.34 9.81
CA LEU A 110 -8.99 8.21 8.63
C LEU A 110 -9.87 8.14 7.37
N PHE A 111 -10.14 9.31 6.79
CA PHE A 111 -11.10 9.45 5.68
C PHE A 111 -10.52 9.10 4.30
N PHE A 112 -9.20 9.18 4.12
CA PHE A 112 -8.55 8.83 2.86
C PHE A 112 -7.31 7.97 3.15
N VAL A 113 -7.35 6.70 2.75
CA VAL A 113 -6.35 5.69 3.10
C VAL A 113 -5.97 4.90 1.85
N GLY A 114 -4.69 4.59 1.69
CA GLY A 114 -4.21 3.62 0.70
C GLY A 114 -3.81 2.31 1.37
N LEU A 115 -4.46 1.21 1.01
CA LEU A 115 -4.01 -0.12 1.39
C LEU A 115 -3.05 -0.65 0.32
N ASP A 116 -1.96 -1.26 0.77
CA ASP A 116 -1.04 -1.99 -0.11
C ASP A 116 -1.27 -3.49 0.12
N VAL A 117 -1.60 -4.21 -0.96
CA VAL A 117 -1.97 -5.63 -0.95
C VAL A 117 -1.15 -6.38 -1.99
N ILE A 118 -0.48 -7.45 -1.55
CA ILE A 118 0.25 -8.36 -2.44
C ILE A 118 -0.41 -9.74 -2.37
N GLY A 119 -0.84 -10.27 -3.51
CA GLY A 119 -1.67 -11.48 -3.56
C GLY A 119 -2.93 -11.29 -2.69
N ASP A 120 -3.02 -12.11 -1.64
CA ASP A 120 -4.14 -12.16 -0.70
C ASP A 120 -3.86 -11.52 0.67
N TYR A 121 -2.73 -10.81 0.80
CA TYR A 121 -2.21 -10.29 2.06
C TYR A 121 -2.15 -8.76 2.05
N LEU A 122 -2.71 -8.14 3.09
CA LEU A 122 -2.48 -6.74 3.42
C LEU A 122 -1.06 -6.57 3.98
N THR A 123 -0.24 -5.73 3.33
CA THR A 123 1.17 -5.53 3.72
C THR A 123 1.42 -4.19 4.39
N GLU A 124 0.61 -3.17 4.09
CA GLU A 124 0.75 -1.82 4.64
C GLU A 124 -0.55 -1.01 4.57
N VAL A 125 -0.70 -0.04 5.48
CA VAL A 125 -1.82 0.92 5.54
C VAL A 125 -1.25 2.34 5.51
N ASN A 126 -1.40 3.03 4.38
CA ASN A 126 -0.89 4.37 4.13
C ASN A 126 -1.95 5.43 4.45
N VAL A 127 -1.73 6.22 5.49
CA VAL A 127 -2.73 7.18 6.03
C VAL A 127 -2.34 8.65 5.89
N THR A 128 -1.12 8.94 5.44
CA THR A 128 -0.57 10.31 5.41
C THR A 128 -0.82 11.01 4.07
N SER A 129 -0.34 10.42 2.98
CA SER A 129 -0.47 10.97 1.62
C SER A 129 -0.57 9.84 0.58
N PRO A 130 -1.65 9.03 0.59
CA PRO A 130 -1.79 7.96 -0.38
C PRO A 130 -1.98 8.54 -1.80
N THR A 131 -1.17 8.03 -2.73
CA THR A 131 -1.14 8.42 -4.16
C THR A 131 -1.94 7.44 -5.02
N CYS A 132 -1.81 7.54 -6.35
CA CYS A 132 -2.43 6.68 -7.39
C CYS A 132 -3.84 7.07 -7.86
N ILE A 133 -4.36 8.23 -7.43
CA ILE A 133 -5.65 8.75 -7.92
C ILE A 133 -5.61 8.97 -9.44
N ARG A 134 -4.60 9.70 -9.94
CA ARG A 134 -4.55 10.14 -11.35
C ARG A 134 -4.47 8.98 -12.33
N GLU A 135 -3.68 7.96 -11.99
CA GLU A 135 -3.51 6.75 -12.77
C GLU A 135 -4.84 5.98 -12.87
N LEU A 136 -5.59 5.88 -11.77
CA LEU A 136 -6.90 5.23 -11.75
C LEU A 136 -7.98 6.03 -12.48
N ASP A 137 -8.05 7.34 -12.24
CA ASP A 137 -8.95 8.25 -12.96
C ASP A 137 -8.73 8.14 -14.47
N THR A 138 -7.47 8.12 -14.92
CA THR A 138 -7.12 7.98 -16.35
C THR A 138 -7.47 6.60 -16.89
N ALA A 139 -7.18 5.53 -16.14
CA ALA A 139 -7.38 4.16 -16.61
C ALA A 139 -8.86 3.78 -16.74
N TYR A 140 -9.73 4.34 -15.89
CA TYR A 140 -11.14 3.93 -15.78
C TYR A 140 -12.14 5.04 -16.06
N GLY A 141 -11.69 6.26 -16.34
CA GLY A 141 -12.59 7.41 -16.57
C GLY A 141 -13.40 7.78 -15.33
N ILE A 142 -12.86 7.53 -14.13
CA ILE A 142 -13.47 7.86 -12.84
C ILE A 142 -12.91 9.17 -12.29
N ASN A 143 -13.53 9.69 -11.23
CA ASN A 143 -13.03 10.87 -10.51
C ASN A 143 -13.04 10.63 -9.00
N ILE A 144 -11.95 10.05 -8.50
CA ILE A 144 -11.78 9.74 -7.07
C ILE A 144 -11.65 11.04 -6.25
N GLY A 145 -11.10 12.09 -6.85
CA GLY A 145 -10.99 13.41 -6.21
C GLY A 145 -12.35 14.00 -5.85
N ASP A 146 -13.29 13.98 -6.80
CA ASP A 146 -14.66 14.47 -6.57
C ASP A 146 -15.38 13.63 -5.51
N GLN A 147 -15.25 12.30 -5.55
CA GLN A 147 -15.82 11.41 -4.52
C GLN A 147 -15.35 11.78 -3.10
N LEU A 148 -14.05 12.10 -2.96
CA LEU A 148 -13.49 12.53 -1.67
C LEU A 148 -14.03 13.91 -1.27
N MET A 149 -14.14 14.85 -2.20
CA MET A 149 -14.65 16.19 -1.92
C MET A 149 -16.14 16.19 -1.58
N GLU A 150 -16.94 15.37 -2.23
CA GLU A 150 -18.35 15.15 -1.90
C GLU A 150 -18.52 14.63 -0.46
N LEU A 151 -17.68 13.69 -0.04
CA LEU A 151 -17.65 13.22 1.34
C LEU A 151 -17.34 14.38 2.30
N ILE A 152 -16.29 15.16 2.02
CA ILE A 152 -15.88 16.27 2.87
C ILE A 152 -17.01 17.31 2.99
N ASP A 153 -17.65 17.67 1.88
CA ASP A 153 -18.78 18.60 1.86
C ASP A 153 -19.94 18.11 2.73
N GLN A 154 -20.30 16.82 2.62
CA GLN A 154 -21.33 16.20 3.46
C GLN A 154 -20.96 16.22 4.95
N MET A 155 -19.69 16.04 5.29
CA MET A 155 -19.22 16.07 6.68
C MET A 155 -19.26 17.47 7.27
N VAL A 156 -18.84 18.48 6.50
CA VAL A 156 -18.88 19.88 6.92
C VAL A 156 -20.32 20.34 7.13
N LYS A 157 -21.23 20.02 6.20
CA LYS A 157 -22.67 20.36 6.32
C LYS A 157 -23.38 19.70 7.50
N LYS A 158 -22.88 18.56 7.98
CA LYS A 158 -23.42 17.85 9.15
C LYS A 158 -22.88 18.37 10.48
N THR A 159 -21.88 19.25 10.46
CA THR A 159 -21.33 19.87 11.66
C THR A 159 -22.15 21.12 11.97
N PRO A 160 -22.91 21.17 13.09
CA PRO A 160 -23.75 22.31 13.43
C PRO A 160 -22.98 23.59 13.72
#